data_AF-A0A839EKK7-F1
#
_entry.id   AF-A0A839EKK7-F1
#
_cell.length_a   1.000
_cell.length_b   1.000
_cell.length_c   1.000
_cell.angle_alpha   90.00
_cell.angle_beta   90.00
_cell.angle_gamma   90.00
#
_symmetry.space_group_name_H-M   'P 1'
#
loop_
_entity.id
_entity.type
_entity.pdbx_description
1 polymer ?
#
loop_
_entity_poly.entity_id
_entity_poly.type
_entity_poly.pdbx_seq_one_letter_code
_entity_poly.pdbx_strand_id
1 'polypeptide(L)'
;MWAPTIGLSWLWGLGFFYSIHVTLTYGWLGFFGFAISNVGGLWLFGYILGRSKRTPDQIMKDIENRYVGVFLLFQMAALVVTIFGFVAYLWQPIVGEGATVGVAFLLLASCAIGHALSLQQIKKLHILYTVIGVTAGLVLLFGLKQTSDYPGVPLQQFDARFYGLVMPTLIGFLLGPWLDIQHWQRAVYIKREGGSVGMAYGAGALLFFGFLLLNAAIASTVGPIGSIISIDGLPSAQGSVSAAVVLAAENGSPYLAIAFAIWTIAALTSTVDSFYCATNWYLRGKNMRSNSPLLALIPDGIASSPLWLLIGAAWVAYAAVPANFSLMYFMMPFATLFVSASANLVCEALGAKPKFDPVLSFLIGCGSSLIFILGYIQPVPGFLFLSPFIGLIGALPVIIELVGPRSKAIPVEIVDQPIRMMSAAPLTNASGSEEISQSHGFDGEWFVMHLTPTYDDTNSVGNVYFANYVRWVGKARELFFNVCMPDFDLATTRFYILTRSFTHDYRRESKEFEQISVRIKIARHNRKFVTLQHEIHSAAQGLLGHGEQSLMFVDRDQYNPLDIPGEVIKGFLAYWPKDSRLSPSYRPSVQDKTKRQA
;
A
#
# COMPACT_ATOMS: atom_id res chain seq x y z
N MET A 1 15.68 6.68 22.28
CA MET A 1 15.44 5.23 22.36
C MET A 1 15.06 4.59 21.02
N TRP A 2 14.28 5.24 20.13
CA TRP A 2 13.88 4.64 18.86
C TRP A 2 14.97 4.63 17.76
N ALA A 3 15.99 5.50 17.86
CA ALA A 3 17.02 5.64 16.84
C ALA A 3 17.78 4.33 16.52
N PRO A 4 18.26 3.54 17.51
CA PRO A 4 18.90 2.25 17.26
C PRO A 4 18.04 1.28 16.46
N THR A 5 16.76 1.13 16.79
CA THR A 5 15.90 0.22 16.05
C THR A 5 15.56 0.71 14.64
N ILE A 6 15.48 2.02 14.42
CA ILE A 6 15.28 2.61 13.10
C ILE A 6 16.52 2.42 12.23
N GLY A 7 17.71 2.72 12.76
CA GLY A 7 18.94 2.70 11.97
C GLY A 7 19.48 1.30 11.70
N LEU A 8 19.47 0.40 12.69
CA LEU A 8 20.02 -0.94 12.52
C LEU A 8 19.17 -1.81 11.59
N SER A 9 17.84 -1.72 11.68
CA SER A 9 16.97 -2.57 10.87
C SER A 9 17.02 -2.23 9.37
N TRP A 10 17.50 -1.03 9.04
CA TRP A 10 17.70 -0.53 7.69
C TRP A 10 19.15 -0.71 7.19
N LEU A 11 20.05 -1.21 8.03
CA LEU A 11 21.48 -1.32 7.73
C LEU A 11 21.82 -2.39 6.68
N TRP A 12 20.95 -3.36 6.41
CA TRP A 12 21.33 -4.57 5.67
C TRP A 12 21.43 -4.44 4.17
N GLY A 13 22.13 -5.40 3.56
CA GLY A 13 22.24 -5.66 2.11
C GLY A 13 22.56 -4.43 1.27
N LEU A 14 21.53 -3.61 1.08
CA LEU A 14 21.57 -2.24 0.56
C LEU A 14 22.49 -1.31 1.37
N GLY A 15 22.47 -1.32 2.70
CA GLY A 15 23.28 -0.41 3.52
C GLY A 15 24.70 -0.92 3.75
N PHE A 16 24.81 -2.17 4.20
CA PHE A 16 26.05 -2.68 4.80
C PHE A 16 27.13 -2.94 3.75
N PHE A 17 26.88 -3.84 2.80
CA PHE A 17 27.88 -4.27 1.82
C PHE A 17 27.98 -3.33 0.62
N TYR A 18 26.88 -2.66 0.26
CA TYR A 18 26.94 -1.70 -0.84
C TYR A 18 27.68 -0.42 -0.47
N SER A 19 27.65 0.03 0.79
CA SER A 19 28.50 1.15 1.22
C SER A 19 29.99 0.82 1.09
N ILE A 20 30.39 -0.44 1.34
CA ILE A 20 31.75 -0.93 1.08
C ILE A 20 32.06 -0.84 -0.41
N HIS A 21 31.20 -1.44 -1.26
CA HIS A 21 31.38 -1.44 -2.71
C HIS A 21 31.49 -0.03 -3.29
N VAL A 22 30.53 0.85 -3.00
CA VAL A 22 30.47 2.20 -3.60
C VAL A 22 31.68 3.04 -3.17
N THR A 23 32.18 2.85 -1.94
CA THR A 23 33.36 3.55 -1.42
C THR A 23 34.62 3.12 -2.15
N LEU A 24 34.78 1.81 -2.36
CA LEU A 24 35.96 1.25 -3.02
C LEU A 24 35.96 1.46 -4.53
N THR A 25 34.79 1.45 -5.17
CA THR A 25 34.65 1.59 -6.62
C THR A 25 34.64 3.04 -7.08
N TYR A 26 34.00 3.95 -6.33
CA TYR A 26 33.74 5.33 -6.78
C TYR A 26 34.32 6.42 -5.86
N GLY A 27 34.99 6.04 -4.78
CA GLY A 27 35.59 6.96 -3.81
C GLY A 27 34.59 7.61 -2.85
N TRP A 28 35.08 8.58 -2.07
CA TRP A 28 34.29 9.25 -1.03
C TRP A 28 33.05 9.97 -1.56
N LEU A 29 33.14 10.65 -2.70
CA LEU A 29 31.97 11.31 -3.30
C LEU A 29 30.91 10.31 -3.76
N GLY A 30 31.33 9.12 -4.23
CA GLY A 30 30.39 8.04 -4.56
C GLY A 30 29.66 7.51 -3.32
N PHE A 31 30.40 7.34 -2.22
CA PHE A 31 29.81 7.03 -0.91
C PHE A 31 28.79 8.06 -0.46
N PHE A 32 29.12 9.36 -0.48
CA PHE A 32 28.18 10.40 -0.06
C PHE A 32 26.94 10.46 -0.96
N GLY A 33 27.12 10.29 -2.28
CA GLY A 33 25.99 10.21 -3.22
C GLY A 33 25.01 9.10 -2.85
N PHE A 34 25.52 7.91 -2.51
CA PHE A 34 24.71 6.79 -2.03
C PHE A 34 24.09 7.05 -0.65
N ALA A 35 24.92 7.44 0.32
CA ALA A 35 24.52 7.55 1.72
C ALA A 35 23.48 8.65 1.95
N ILE A 36 23.64 9.82 1.31
CA ILE A 36 22.75 10.97 1.50
C ILE A 36 21.33 10.65 1.01
N SER A 37 21.18 10.03 -0.16
CA SER A 37 19.85 9.67 -0.68
C SER A 37 19.12 8.68 0.25
N ASN A 38 19.86 7.70 0.76
CA ASN A 38 19.32 6.66 1.61
C ASN A 38 18.91 7.20 3.01
N VAL A 39 19.80 7.98 3.62
CA VAL A 39 19.53 8.70 4.89
C VAL A 39 18.39 9.70 4.72
N GLY A 40 18.37 10.41 3.60
CA GLY A 40 17.33 11.35 3.23
C GLY A 40 15.96 10.70 3.13
N GLY A 41 15.86 9.52 2.51
CA GLY A 41 14.62 8.75 2.43
C GLY A 41 14.07 8.38 3.79
N LEU A 42 14.94 7.90 4.69
CA LEU A 42 14.55 7.51 6.04
C LEU A 42 14.10 8.72 6.87
N TRP A 43 14.82 9.83 6.77
CA TRP A 43 14.43 11.09 7.40
C TRP A 43 13.10 11.62 6.84
N LEU A 44 12.92 11.65 5.52
CA LEU A 44 11.70 12.13 4.86
C LEU A 44 10.47 11.33 5.27
N PHE A 45 10.59 10.00 5.35
CA PHE A 45 9.51 9.14 5.83
C PHE A 45 8.98 9.61 7.19
N GLY A 46 9.87 9.78 8.17
CA GLY A 46 9.46 10.22 9.50
C GLY A 46 9.06 11.69 9.58
N TYR A 47 9.70 12.56 8.78
CA TYR A 47 9.38 13.98 8.70
C TYR A 47 7.97 14.22 8.16
N ILE A 48 7.63 13.55 7.05
CA ILE A 48 6.31 13.65 6.41
C ILE A 48 5.23 13.09 7.35
N LEU A 49 5.43 11.88 7.88
CA LEU A 49 4.46 11.27 8.81
C LEU A 49 4.33 12.04 10.13
N GLY A 50 5.41 12.65 10.62
CA GLY A 50 5.40 13.47 11.82
C GLY A 50 4.59 14.77 11.68
N ARG A 51 4.36 15.23 10.45
CA ARG A 51 3.62 16.48 10.13
C ARG A 51 2.29 16.24 9.44
N SER A 52 1.98 14.99 9.09
CA SER A 52 0.69 14.65 8.49
C SER A 52 -0.44 14.95 9.47
N LYS A 53 -1.56 15.45 8.94
CA LYS A 53 -2.80 15.62 9.72
C LYS A 53 -3.38 14.27 10.16
N ARG A 54 -3.14 13.23 9.37
CA ARG A 54 -3.53 11.85 9.69
C ARG A 54 -2.40 11.18 10.47
N THR A 55 -2.77 10.46 11.51
CA THR A 55 -1.81 9.66 12.28
C THR A 55 -1.31 8.47 11.43
N PRO A 56 -0.08 7.97 11.67
CA PRO A 56 0.43 6.80 10.95
C PRO A 56 -0.50 5.58 11.02
N ASP A 57 -1.22 5.39 12.13
CA ASP A 57 -2.18 4.29 12.31
C ASP A 57 -3.39 4.41 11.36
N GLN A 58 -3.90 5.64 11.17
CA GLN A 58 -4.98 5.91 10.22
C GLN A 58 -4.51 5.68 8.78
N ILE A 59 -3.33 6.20 8.42
CA ILE A 59 -2.78 6.01 7.07
C ILE A 59 -2.55 4.51 6.80
N MET A 60 -1.99 3.78 7.76
CA MET A 60 -1.76 2.34 7.62
C MET A 60 -3.06 1.56 7.37
N LYS A 61 -4.14 1.90 8.09
CA LYS A 61 -5.47 1.30 7.88
C LYS A 61 -6.04 1.60 6.49
N ASP A 62 -5.79 2.79 5.95
CA ASP A 62 -6.29 3.19 4.64
C ASP A 62 -5.60 2.43 3.49
N ILE A 63 -4.33 2.03 3.68
CA ILE A 63 -3.48 1.44 2.64
C ILE A 63 -3.29 -0.07 2.75
N GLU A 64 -3.52 -0.67 3.93
CA GLU A 64 -3.12 -2.06 4.24
C GLU A 64 -3.63 -3.08 3.23
N ASN A 65 -4.84 -2.93 2.72
CA ASN A 65 -5.42 -3.88 1.77
C ASN A 65 -4.90 -3.69 0.35
N ARG A 66 -4.70 -2.44 -0.09
CA ARG A 66 -4.24 -2.13 -1.46
C ARG A 66 -2.78 -2.52 -1.67
N TYR A 67 -1.95 -2.34 -0.64
CA TYR A 67 -0.49 -2.49 -0.74
C TYR A 67 0.03 -3.84 -0.23
N VAL A 68 -0.84 -4.77 0.17
CA VAL A 68 -0.40 -6.03 0.80
C VAL A 68 0.59 -6.83 -0.04
N GLY A 69 0.31 -7.02 -1.34
CA GLY A 69 1.19 -7.80 -2.21
C GLY A 69 2.58 -7.17 -2.33
N VAL A 70 2.63 -5.85 -2.54
CA VAL A 70 3.89 -5.13 -2.69
C VAL A 70 4.67 -5.00 -1.38
N PHE A 71 4.00 -4.83 -0.24
CA PHE A 71 4.66 -4.87 1.06
C PHE A 71 5.33 -6.22 1.33
N LEU A 72 4.63 -7.33 1.10
CA LEU A 72 5.20 -8.67 1.32
C LEU A 72 6.34 -8.97 0.34
N LEU A 73 6.21 -8.56 -0.92
CA LEU A 73 7.26 -8.69 -1.93
C LEU A 73 8.50 -7.85 -1.56
N PHE A 74 8.31 -6.62 -1.06
CA PHE A 74 9.39 -5.76 -0.60
C PHE A 74 10.13 -6.37 0.59
N GLN A 75 9.41 -6.90 1.58
CA GLN A 75 10.03 -7.58 2.73
C GLN A 75 10.82 -8.83 2.29
N MET A 76 10.29 -9.62 1.35
CA MET A 76 11.02 -10.76 0.80
C MET A 76 12.30 -10.31 0.10
N ALA A 77 12.23 -9.28 -0.77
CA ALA A 77 13.40 -8.74 -1.45
C ALA A 77 14.45 -8.22 -0.47
N ALA A 78 14.03 -7.55 0.60
CA ALA A 78 14.91 -7.06 1.66
C ALA A 78 15.61 -8.22 2.38
N LEU A 79 14.91 -9.33 2.66
CA LEU A 79 15.54 -10.53 3.20
C LEU A 79 16.50 -11.21 2.22
N VAL A 80 16.14 -11.29 0.93
CA VAL A 80 17.02 -11.90 -0.09
C VAL A 80 18.36 -11.17 -0.13
N VAL A 81 18.35 -9.84 -0.29
CA VAL A 81 19.60 -9.05 -0.36
C VAL A 81 20.40 -9.14 0.95
N THR A 82 19.71 -9.27 2.08
CA THR A 82 20.30 -9.42 3.42
C THR A 82 21.02 -10.76 3.57
N ILE A 83 20.33 -11.87 3.29
CA ILE A 83 20.87 -13.23 3.39
C ILE A 83 21.96 -13.44 2.35
N PHE A 84 21.72 -13.03 1.10
CA PHE A 84 22.70 -13.12 0.03
C PHE A 84 23.99 -12.39 0.37
N GLY A 85 23.90 -11.11 0.78
CA GLY A 85 25.07 -10.31 1.13
C GLY A 85 25.85 -10.90 2.30
N PHE A 86 25.15 -11.37 3.35
CA PHE A 86 25.80 -12.05 4.47
C PHE A 86 26.56 -13.30 4.04
N VAL A 87 25.91 -14.17 3.24
CA VAL A 87 26.50 -15.44 2.85
C VAL A 87 27.67 -15.24 1.90
N ALA A 88 27.48 -14.46 0.83
CA ALA A 88 28.47 -14.27 -0.22
C ALA A 88 29.67 -13.43 0.24
N TYR A 89 29.45 -12.42 1.08
CA TYR A 89 30.48 -11.42 1.38
C TYR A 89 31.04 -11.48 2.80
N LEU A 90 30.53 -12.37 3.66
CA LEU A 90 31.10 -12.65 4.98
C LEU A 90 31.23 -14.15 5.23
N TRP A 91 30.12 -14.89 5.21
CA TRP A 91 30.08 -16.25 5.74
C TRP A 91 30.94 -17.23 4.93
N GLN A 92 30.77 -17.28 3.61
CA GLN A 92 31.59 -18.12 2.75
C GLN A 92 33.08 -17.74 2.77
N PRO A 93 33.45 -16.45 2.64
CA PRO A 93 34.86 -16.04 2.73
C PRO A 93 35.56 -16.42 4.04
N ILE A 94 34.87 -16.36 5.19
CA ILE A 94 35.49 -16.58 6.50
C ILE A 94 35.40 -18.03 6.96
N VAL A 95 34.25 -18.69 6.73
CA VAL A 95 33.96 -20.03 7.28
C VAL A 95 34.14 -21.14 6.24
N GLY A 96 34.15 -20.80 4.94
CA GLY A 96 34.29 -21.74 3.83
C GLY A 96 32.95 -22.32 3.33
N GLU A 97 33.04 -23.13 2.26
CA GLU A 97 31.90 -23.81 1.65
C GLU A 97 31.43 -24.98 2.53
N GLY A 98 30.14 -25.01 2.90
CA GLY A 98 29.53 -26.11 3.66
C GLY A 98 28.91 -25.74 5.02
N ALA A 99 29.07 -24.51 5.50
CA ALA A 99 28.50 -24.05 6.77
C ALA A 99 27.06 -23.49 6.66
N THR A 100 26.23 -24.04 5.75
CA THR A 100 24.84 -23.61 5.54
C THR A 100 23.98 -23.77 6.79
N VAL A 101 24.30 -24.78 7.62
CA VAL A 101 23.64 -25.03 8.90
C VAL A 101 23.81 -23.86 9.87
N GLY A 102 24.98 -23.22 9.90
CA GLY A 102 25.23 -22.07 10.79
C GLY A 102 24.41 -20.85 10.40
N VAL A 103 24.29 -20.57 9.10
CA VAL A 103 23.41 -19.51 8.58
C VAL A 103 21.95 -19.81 8.91
N ALA A 104 21.50 -21.04 8.67
CA ALA A 104 20.14 -21.45 9.00
C ALA A 104 19.84 -21.29 10.50
N PHE A 105 20.77 -21.70 11.37
CA PHE A 105 20.64 -21.52 12.82
C PHE A 105 20.56 -20.04 13.20
N LEU A 106 21.41 -19.19 12.63
CA LEU A 106 21.40 -17.75 12.90
C LEU A 106 20.08 -17.09 12.45
N LEU A 107 19.57 -17.45 11.27
CA LEU A 107 18.28 -16.95 10.79
C LEU A 107 17.12 -17.41 11.68
N LEU A 108 17.10 -18.69 12.06
CA LEU A 108 16.08 -19.24 12.96
C LEU A 108 16.14 -18.57 14.34
N ALA A 109 17.33 -18.38 14.91
CA ALA A 109 17.52 -17.68 16.17
C ALA A 109 17.02 -16.23 16.10
N SER A 110 17.35 -15.52 15.01
CA SER A 110 16.90 -14.14 14.79
C SER A 110 15.37 -14.06 14.64
N CYS A 111 14.75 -15.00 13.94
CA CYS A 111 13.29 -15.10 13.88
C CYS A 111 12.66 -15.46 15.24
N ALA A 112 13.29 -16.35 16.02
CA ALA A 112 12.82 -16.68 17.36
C ALA A 112 12.83 -15.45 18.29
N ILE A 113 13.86 -14.60 18.19
CA ILE A 113 13.91 -13.30 18.89
C ILE A 113 12.75 -12.42 18.45
N GLY A 114 12.54 -12.25 17.14
CA GLY A 114 11.44 -11.43 16.60
C GLY A 114 10.04 -11.97 16.92
N HIS A 115 9.91 -13.27 17.15
CA HIS A 115 8.67 -13.93 17.58
C HIS A 115 8.41 -13.76 19.07
N ALA A 116 9.43 -14.00 19.89
CA ALA A 116 9.30 -14.10 21.34
C ALA A 116 9.28 -12.74 22.05
N LEU A 117 9.98 -11.73 21.49
CA LEU A 117 10.11 -10.42 22.12
C LEU A 117 9.07 -9.43 21.60
N SER A 118 8.56 -8.61 22.52
CA SER A 118 7.77 -7.43 22.16
C SER A 118 8.65 -6.36 21.50
N LEU A 119 8.03 -5.45 20.73
CA LEU A 119 8.75 -4.33 20.11
C LEU A 119 9.49 -3.45 21.13
N GLN A 120 8.98 -3.33 22.37
CA GLN A 120 9.67 -2.60 23.44
C GLN A 120 10.96 -3.30 23.90
N GLN A 121 10.96 -4.64 23.94
CA GLN A 121 12.14 -5.43 24.25
C GLN A 121 13.14 -5.41 23.10
N ILE A 122 12.68 -5.55 21.85
CA ILE A 122 13.53 -5.40 20.65
C ILE A 122 14.19 -4.03 20.61
N LYS A 123 13.46 -2.95 20.94
CA LYS A 123 14.02 -1.59 21.05
C LYS A 123 15.21 -1.51 22.02
N LYS A 124 15.15 -2.20 23.17
CA LYS A 124 16.26 -2.27 24.13
C LYS A 124 17.40 -3.15 23.63
N LEU A 125 17.06 -4.28 23.00
CA LEU A 125 18.03 -5.19 22.41
C LEU A 125 18.83 -4.52 21.28
N HIS A 126 18.20 -3.68 20.46
CA HIS A 126 18.87 -2.93 19.40
C HIS A 126 19.81 -1.85 19.94
N ILE A 127 19.55 -1.29 21.12
CA ILE A 127 20.54 -0.43 21.81
C ILE A 127 21.79 -1.25 22.11
N LEU A 128 21.63 -2.46 22.66
CA LEU A 128 22.74 -3.36 22.94
C LEU A 128 23.48 -3.77 21.65
N TYR A 129 22.76 -4.17 20.60
CA TYR A 129 23.34 -4.50 19.29
C TYR A 129 24.12 -3.33 18.70
N THR A 130 23.61 -2.10 18.87
CA THR A 130 24.32 -0.90 18.41
C THR A 130 25.64 -0.73 19.15
N VAL A 131 25.65 -0.85 20.47
CA VAL A 131 26.87 -0.71 21.27
C VAL A 131 27.88 -1.79 20.90
N ILE A 132 27.48 -3.06 20.95
CA ILE A 132 28.35 -4.20 20.63
C ILE A 132 28.88 -4.10 19.19
N GLY A 133 27.98 -3.83 18.25
CA GLY A 133 28.29 -3.76 16.84
C GLY A 133 29.23 -2.61 16.48
N VAL A 134 28.95 -1.39 16.95
CA VAL A 134 29.81 -0.23 16.71
C VAL A 134 31.17 -0.43 17.38
N THR A 135 31.23 -0.96 18.60
CA THR A 135 32.50 -1.30 19.24
C THR A 135 33.31 -2.29 18.39
N ALA A 136 32.68 -3.36 17.89
CA ALA A 136 33.32 -4.31 17.00
C ALA A 136 33.79 -3.67 15.68
N GLY A 137 32.98 -2.81 15.08
CA GLY A 137 33.36 -2.06 13.87
C GLY A 137 34.51 -1.08 14.12
N LEU A 138 34.60 -0.44 15.28
CA LEU A 138 35.73 0.41 15.65
C LEU A 138 37.01 -0.41 15.88
N VAL A 139 36.93 -1.55 16.58
CA VAL A 139 38.05 -2.48 16.71
C VAL A 139 38.56 -2.92 15.34
N LEU A 140 37.63 -3.26 14.44
CA LEU A 140 37.93 -3.63 13.07
C LEU A 140 38.62 -2.49 12.30
N LEU A 141 38.09 -1.26 12.39
CA LEU A 141 38.66 -0.07 11.73
C LEU A 141 40.10 0.20 12.16
N PHE A 142 40.35 0.23 13.48
CA PHE A 142 41.68 0.54 14.00
C PHE A 142 42.67 -0.59 13.75
N GLY A 143 42.23 -1.85 13.86
CA GLY A 143 43.09 -2.99 13.59
C GLY A 143 43.46 -3.12 12.12
N LEU A 144 42.50 -3.00 11.19
CA LEU A 144 42.80 -3.06 9.75
C LEU A 144 43.69 -1.93 9.27
N LYS A 145 43.58 -0.73 9.88
CA LYS A 145 44.49 0.38 9.62
C LYS A 145 45.94 0.09 10.03
N GLN A 146 46.18 -0.82 10.97
CA GLN A 146 47.52 -1.22 11.37
C GLN A 146 48.07 -2.38 10.53
N THR A 147 47.19 -3.16 9.89
CA THR A 147 47.58 -4.35 9.11
C THR A 147 47.59 -4.11 7.61
N SER A 148 47.08 -2.98 7.12
CA SER A 148 47.01 -2.66 5.69
C SER A 148 47.84 -1.44 5.34
N ASP A 149 48.59 -1.54 4.23
CA ASP A 149 49.36 -0.45 3.63
C ASP A 149 48.58 0.32 2.54
N TYR A 150 47.26 0.09 2.42
CA TYR A 150 46.46 0.76 1.40
C TYR A 150 46.39 2.28 1.68
N PRO A 151 46.74 3.14 0.70
CA PRO A 151 46.87 4.58 0.92
C PRO A 151 45.54 5.32 1.17
N GLY A 152 44.41 4.62 1.09
CA GLY A 152 43.07 5.17 1.20
C GLY A 152 42.38 5.31 -0.16
N VAL A 153 41.06 5.50 -0.11
CA VAL A 153 40.25 5.67 -1.32
C VAL A 153 40.33 7.11 -1.86
N PRO A 154 40.30 7.31 -3.18
CA PRO A 154 40.32 8.65 -3.77
C PRO A 154 39.05 9.43 -3.40
N LEU A 155 39.11 10.75 -3.59
CA LEU A 155 37.91 11.60 -3.44
C LEU A 155 36.81 11.19 -4.44
N GLN A 156 37.19 10.87 -5.69
CA GLN A 156 36.28 10.46 -6.75
C GLN A 156 36.94 9.48 -7.71
N GLN A 157 36.16 8.52 -8.21
CA GLN A 157 36.55 7.59 -9.27
C GLN A 157 35.31 7.20 -10.10
N PHE A 158 34.73 8.17 -10.81
CA PHE A 158 33.48 7.96 -11.52
C PHE A 158 33.68 7.30 -12.89
N ASP A 159 32.82 6.35 -13.20
CA ASP A 159 32.73 5.72 -14.52
C ASP A 159 31.34 5.93 -15.14
N ALA A 160 31.12 5.35 -16.33
CA ALA A 160 29.84 5.39 -17.02
C ALA A 160 28.68 4.85 -16.16
N ARG A 161 28.93 3.78 -15.38
CA ARG A 161 27.90 3.17 -14.51
C ARG A 161 27.55 4.08 -13.35
N PHE A 162 28.54 4.75 -12.74
CA PHE A 162 28.31 5.72 -11.68
C PHE A 162 27.30 6.78 -12.11
N TYR A 163 27.54 7.45 -13.25
CA TYR A 163 26.64 8.48 -13.76
C TYR A 163 25.24 7.94 -14.05
N GLY A 164 25.15 6.71 -14.58
CA GLY A 164 23.87 6.05 -14.80
C GLY A 164 23.12 5.72 -13.49
N LEU A 165 23.84 5.34 -12.43
CA LEU A 165 23.28 4.93 -11.14
C LEU A 165 22.85 6.10 -10.24
N VAL A 166 23.17 7.35 -10.61
CA VAL A 166 22.79 8.55 -9.84
C VAL A 166 21.26 8.61 -9.63
N MET A 167 20.46 8.49 -10.70
CA MET A 167 19.00 8.59 -10.59
C MET A 167 18.37 7.36 -9.92
N PRO A 168 18.77 6.11 -10.24
CA PRO A 168 18.38 4.93 -9.47
C PRO A 168 18.57 5.10 -7.96
N THR A 169 19.71 5.69 -7.56
CA THR A 169 20.04 5.97 -6.16
C THR A 169 19.14 7.07 -5.57
N LEU A 170 18.99 8.19 -6.27
CA LEU A 170 18.22 9.36 -5.80
C LEU A 170 16.72 9.09 -5.70
N ILE A 171 16.16 8.28 -6.59
CA ILE A 171 14.73 7.98 -6.60
C ILE A 171 14.45 6.73 -5.76
N GLY A 172 15.16 5.63 -6.02
CA GLY A 172 14.92 4.34 -5.37
C GLY A 172 15.11 4.38 -3.86
N PHE A 173 16.30 4.76 -3.39
CA PHE A 173 16.61 4.72 -1.96
C PHE A 173 15.91 5.82 -1.17
N LEU A 174 15.56 6.93 -1.80
CA LEU A 174 14.72 7.97 -1.20
C LEU A 174 13.31 7.44 -0.89
N LEU A 175 12.78 6.60 -1.78
CA LEU A 175 11.44 6.04 -1.70
C LEU A 175 11.38 4.70 -0.94
N GLY A 176 12.50 3.98 -0.81
CA GLY A 176 12.59 2.66 -0.21
C GLY A 176 11.86 2.49 1.14
N PRO A 177 12.07 3.39 2.13
CA PRO A 177 11.46 3.23 3.46
C PRO A 177 9.94 3.18 3.47
N TRP A 178 9.27 3.67 2.44
CA TRP A 178 7.81 3.72 2.35
C TRP A 178 7.18 2.35 2.18
N LEU A 179 7.86 1.39 1.55
CA LEU A 179 7.37 0.01 1.42
C LEU A 179 7.88 -0.93 2.51
N ASP A 180 8.65 -0.40 3.46
CA ASP A 180 9.11 -1.19 4.59
C ASP A 180 8.09 -1.18 5.75
N ILE A 181 7.45 -2.33 5.98
CA ILE A 181 6.50 -2.54 7.07
C ILE A 181 7.15 -2.26 8.43
N GLN A 182 8.45 -2.53 8.59
CA GLN A 182 9.15 -2.28 9.84
C GLN A 182 9.16 -0.79 10.18
N HIS A 183 9.23 0.10 9.18
CA HIS A 183 9.15 1.54 9.41
C HIS A 183 7.73 1.99 9.73
N TRP A 184 6.71 1.43 9.08
CA TRP A 184 5.32 1.69 9.43
C TRP A 184 4.98 1.28 10.87
N GLN A 185 5.39 0.08 11.28
CA GLN A 185 5.18 -0.39 12.66
C GLN A 185 5.79 0.59 13.66
N ARG A 186 7.04 1.01 13.46
CA ARG A 186 7.72 1.96 14.36
C ARG A 186 7.03 3.31 14.39
N ALA A 187 6.65 3.88 13.24
CA ALA A 187 5.95 5.17 13.19
C ALA A 187 4.62 5.13 13.98
N VAL A 188 3.86 4.03 13.85
CA VAL A 188 2.62 3.82 14.61
C VAL A 188 2.91 3.77 16.13
N TYR A 189 3.87 2.97 16.56
CA TYR A 189 4.18 2.82 17.99
C TYR A 189 4.82 4.06 18.61
N ILE A 190 5.67 4.79 17.89
CA ILE A 190 6.22 6.08 18.35
C ILE A 190 5.08 7.04 18.66
N LYS A 191 4.09 7.14 17.76
CA LYS A 191 2.93 8.02 17.98
C LYS A 191 2.06 7.56 19.16
N ARG A 192 1.85 6.25 19.31
CA ARG A 192 1.11 5.66 20.44
C ARG A 192 1.80 5.89 21.78
N GLU A 193 3.14 5.88 21.82
CA GLU A 193 3.93 6.25 23.00
C GLU A 193 3.97 7.76 23.28
N GLY A 194 3.26 8.59 22.48
CA GLY A 194 3.27 10.06 22.62
C GLY A 194 4.55 10.73 22.08
N GLY A 195 5.40 10.00 21.37
CA GLY A 195 6.65 10.49 20.81
C GLY A 195 6.49 11.24 19.49
N SER A 196 7.53 12.01 19.13
CA SER A 196 7.63 12.66 17.81
C SER A 196 8.26 11.71 16.78
N VAL A 197 7.47 11.32 15.78
CA VAL A 197 7.92 10.47 14.66
C VAL A 197 9.08 11.13 13.91
N GLY A 198 8.96 12.43 13.60
CA GLY A 198 9.99 13.18 12.88
C GLY A 198 11.33 13.24 13.63
N MET A 199 11.31 13.48 14.95
CA MET A 199 12.54 13.50 15.74
C MET A 199 13.16 12.10 15.88
N ALA A 200 12.34 11.07 16.08
CA ALA A 200 12.81 9.70 16.19
C ALA A 200 13.52 9.23 14.91
N TYR A 201 12.93 9.52 13.75
CA TYR A 201 13.51 9.20 12.45
C TYR A 201 14.69 10.10 12.07
N GLY A 202 14.70 11.37 12.49
CA GLY A 202 15.90 12.21 12.34
C GLY A 202 17.09 11.65 13.11
N ALA A 203 16.91 11.28 14.37
CA ALA A 203 17.96 10.63 15.14
C ALA A 203 18.33 9.24 14.58
N GLY A 204 17.35 8.46 14.12
CA GLY A 204 17.57 7.16 13.49
C GLY A 204 18.35 7.24 12.17
N ALA A 205 18.02 8.22 11.33
CA ALA A 205 18.71 8.48 10.06
C ALA A 205 20.15 8.96 10.26
N LEU A 206 20.40 9.81 11.26
CA LEU A 206 21.76 10.21 11.65
C LEU A 206 22.59 9.02 12.16
N LEU A 207 21.99 8.16 12.98
CA LEU A 207 22.66 6.96 13.47
C LEU A 207 22.97 5.97 12.33
N PHE A 208 22.01 5.78 11.42
CA PHE A 208 22.19 4.98 10.21
C PHE A 208 23.32 5.52 9.33
N PHE A 209 23.39 6.84 9.12
CA PHE A 209 24.51 7.47 8.42
C PHE A 209 25.85 7.17 9.09
N GLY A 210 25.91 7.20 10.43
CA GLY A 210 27.09 6.80 11.19
C GLY A 210 27.51 5.35 10.93
N PHE A 211 26.57 4.42 10.81
CA PHE A 211 26.86 3.03 10.46
C PHE A 211 27.42 2.89 9.04
N LEU A 212 26.84 3.59 8.06
CA LEU A 212 27.34 3.61 6.68
C LEU A 212 28.75 4.20 6.62
N LEU A 213 29.00 5.29 7.34
CA LEU A 213 30.30 5.94 7.40
C LEU A 213 31.35 5.04 8.06
N LEU A 214 30.97 4.29 9.10
CA LEU A 214 31.85 3.29 9.71
C LEU A 214 32.24 2.20 8.71
N ASN A 215 31.28 1.67 7.93
CA ASN A 215 31.57 0.69 6.89
C ASN A 215 32.47 1.25 5.79
N ALA A 216 32.21 2.46 5.33
CA ALA A 216 33.04 3.15 4.34
C ALA A 216 34.46 3.40 4.86
N ALA A 217 34.60 3.85 6.11
CA ALA A 217 35.88 4.05 6.76
C ALA A 217 36.67 2.73 6.84
N ILE A 218 36.04 1.63 7.29
CA ILE A 218 36.66 0.30 7.34
C ILE A 218 37.11 -0.12 5.94
N ALA A 219 36.22 -0.04 4.94
CA ALA A 219 36.54 -0.36 3.55
C ALA A 219 37.72 0.46 3.02
N SER A 220 37.77 1.76 3.34
CA SER A 220 38.84 2.64 2.90
C SER A 220 40.23 2.27 3.42
N THR A 221 40.31 1.48 4.50
CA THR A 221 41.61 1.01 5.03
C THR A 221 42.18 -0.17 4.26
N VAL A 222 41.37 -0.90 3.47
CA VAL A 222 41.79 -2.19 2.87
C VAL A 222 41.82 -2.19 1.34
N GLY A 223 41.15 -1.22 0.69
CA GLY A 223 41.06 -1.17 -0.77
C GLY A 223 40.25 -2.33 -1.36
N PRO A 224 40.21 -2.47 -2.71
CA PRO A 224 39.42 -3.49 -3.41
C PRO A 224 40.09 -4.88 -3.43
N ILE A 225 40.80 -5.26 -2.35
CA ILE A 225 41.41 -6.59 -2.20
C ILE A 225 40.34 -7.68 -2.29
N GLY A 226 40.66 -8.83 -2.87
CA GLY A 226 39.72 -9.95 -2.97
C GLY A 226 38.43 -9.63 -3.73
N SER A 227 38.49 -8.71 -4.69
CA SER A 227 37.35 -8.41 -5.57
C SER A 227 36.93 -9.65 -6.36
N ILE A 228 35.62 -9.88 -6.42
CA ILE A 228 35.03 -11.06 -7.08
C ILE A 228 34.45 -10.62 -8.41
N ILE A 229 34.70 -11.37 -9.48
CA ILE A 229 34.04 -11.18 -10.77
C ILE A 229 32.70 -11.91 -10.70
N SER A 230 31.58 -11.19 -10.82
CA SER A 230 30.24 -11.76 -10.77
C SER A 230 29.86 -12.40 -12.12
N ILE A 231 28.72 -13.10 -12.19
CA ILE A 231 28.20 -13.77 -13.40
C ILE A 231 28.05 -12.84 -14.62
N ASP A 232 27.91 -11.54 -14.39
CA ASP A 232 27.81 -10.50 -15.40
C ASP A 232 29.18 -10.02 -15.93
N GLY A 233 30.27 -10.60 -15.44
CA GLY A 233 31.64 -10.25 -15.80
C GLY A 233 32.16 -8.99 -15.11
N LEU A 234 31.43 -8.43 -14.13
CA LEU A 234 31.79 -7.18 -13.47
C LEU A 234 32.48 -7.41 -12.11
N PRO A 235 33.52 -6.61 -11.78
CA PRO A 235 34.21 -6.71 -10.51
C PRO A 235 33.36 -6.15 -9.36
N SER A 236 33.46 -6.81 -8.21
CA SER A 236 32.61 -6.62 -7.04
C SER A 236 33.49 -6.51 -5.78
N ALA A 237 33.53 -5.33 -5.14
CA ALA A 237 34.37 -5.03 -3.97
C ALA A 237 33.68 -5.26 -2.60
N GLN A 238 32.48 -5.85 -2.57
CA GLN A 238 31.67 -6.07 -1.37
C GLN A 238 32.38 -6.99 -0.36
N GLY A 239 33.11 -7.99 -0.88
CA GLY A 239 33.85 -8.97 -0.09
C GLY A 239 35.23 -8.48 0.38
N SER A 240 35.64 -7.25 0.07
CA SER A 240 37.02 -6.82 0.32
C SER A 240 37.40 -6.76 1.79
N VAL A 241 36.47 -6.40 2.67
CA VAL A 241 36.71 -6.43 4.12
C VAL A 241 36.89 -7.88 4.60
N SER A 242 36.12 -8.84 4.07
CA SER A 242 36.31 -10.26 4.39
C SER A 242 37.68 -10.77 3.96
N ALA A 243 38.10 -10.47 2.74
CA ALA A 243 39.42 -10.86 2.25
C ALA A 243 40.53 -10.28 3.13
N ALA A 244 40.40 -9.02 3.55
CA ALA A 244 41.37 -8.37 4.41
C ALA A 244 41.43 -8.99 5.82
N VAL A 245 40.30 -9.33 6.44
CA VAL A 245 40.32 -9.97 7.77
C VAL A 245 40.81 -11.41 7.74
N VAL A 246 40.58 -12.14 6.65
CA VAL A 246 41.16 -13.48 6.44
C VAL A 246 42.68 -13.38 6.35
N LEU A 247 43.19 -12.47 5.51
CA LEU A 247 44.64 -12.22 5.41
C LEU A 247 45.23 -11.75 6.74
N ALA A 248 44.55 -10.87 7.48
CA ALA A 248 45.01 -10.43 8.79
C ALA A 248 45.01 -11.57 9.83
N ALA A 249 44.06 -12.50 9.75
CA ALA A 249 44.00 -13.68 10.60
C ALA A 249 45.19 -14.62 10.34
N GLU A 250 45.54 -14.86 9.07
CA GLU A 250 46.73 -15.62 8.67
C GLU A 250 48.03 -14.96 9.17
N ASN A 251 48.05 -13.62 9.24
CA ASN A 251 49.17 -12.83 9.75
C ASN A 251 49.12 -12.56 11.26
N GLY A 252 48.37 -13.35 12.04
CA GLY A 252 48.40 -13.32 13.50
C GLY A 252 47.40 -12.36 14.17
N SER A 253 46.44 -11.80 13.43
CA SER A 253 45.37 -10.93 13.94
C SER A 253 43.96 -11.52 13.76
N PRO A 254 43.66 -12.75 14.25
CA PRO A 254 42.37 -13.42 14.02
C PRO A 254 41.17 -12.73 14.68
N TYR A 255 41.42 -11.87 15.68
CA TYR A 255 40.39 -11.08 16.35
C TYR A 255 39.65 -10.12 15.41
N LEU A 256 40.26 -9.74 14.26
CA LEU A 256 39.61 -8.89 13.26
C LEU A 256 38.49 -9.61 12.50
N ALA A 257 38.68 -10.90 12.20
CA ALA A 257 37.61 -11.72 11.62
C ALA A 257 36.43 -11.86 12.59
N ILE A 258 36.72 -12.03 13.89
CA ILE A 258 35.70 -12.07 14.94
C ILE A 258 34.98 -10.72 15.05
N ALA A 259 35.70 -9.61 15.04
CA ALA A 259 35.11 -8.27 15.09
C ALA A 259 34.19 -8.02 13.88
N PHE A 260 34.61 -8.42 12.68
CA PHE A 260 33.77 -8.28 11.49
C PHE A 260 32.53 -9.18 11.54
N ALA A 261 32.68 -10.42 12.02
CA ALA A 261 31.57 -11.33 12.25
C ALA A 261 30.58 -10.77 13.29
N ILE A 262 31.04 -10.18 14.39
CA ILE A 262 30.15 -9.55 15.38
C ILE A 262 29.37 -8.38 14.77
N TRP A 263 30.05 -7.51 14.01
CA TRP A 263 29.40 -6.34 13.41
C TRP A 263 28.30 -6.73 12.41
N THR A 264 28.61 -7.69 11.55
CA THR A 264 27.66 -8.24 10.57
C THR A 264 26.59 -9.12 11.21
N ILE A 265 26.86 -9.92 12.24
CA ILE A 265 25.81 -10.70 12.92
C ILE A 265 24.84 -9.76 13.65
N ALA A 266 25.35 -8.76 14.38
CA ALA A 266 24.52 -7.81 15.12
C ALA A 266 23.55 -7.08 14.20
N ALA A 267 24.07 -6.64 13.06
CA ALA A 267 23.22 -6.03 12.07
C ALA A 267 22.24 -7.12 11.53
N LEU A 268 22.65 -8.35 11.15
CA LEU A 268 21.79 -9.31 10.42
C LEU A 268 20.58 -9.65 11.25
N THR A 269 20.86 -9.98 12.52
CA THR A 269 19.85 -10.31 13.50
C THR A 269 18.86 -9.16 13.67
N SER A 270 19.33 -7.91 13.75
CA SER A 270 18.46 -6.73 13.92
C SER A 270 17.55 -6.45 12.72
N THR A 271 17.88 -6.93 11.52
CA THR A 271 16.99 -6.84 10.35
C THR A 271 16.01 -8.02 10.32
N VAL A 272 16.49 -9.23 10.61
CA VAL A 272 15.65 -10.44 10.57
C VAL A 272 14.64 -10.47 11.72
N ASP A 273 15.02 -10.09 12.93
CA ASP A 273 14.12 -10.02 14.09
C ASP A 273 13.01 -8.96 13.88
N SER A 274 13.37 -7.83 13.28
CA SER A 274 12.49 -6.71 13.03
C SER A 274 11.58 -6.99 11.84
N PHE A 275 12.09 -7.62 10.79
CA PHE A 275 11.28 -8.18 9.71
C PHE A 275 10.20 -9.11 10.30
N TYR A 276 10.59 -10.05 11.16
CA TYR A 276 9.67 -11.01 11.72
C TYR A 276 8.62 -10.30 12.58
N CYS A 277 9.05 -9.45 13.51
CA CYS A 277 8.16 -8.72 14.42
C CYS A 277 7.15 -7.85 13.64
N ALA A 278 7.62 -7.10 12.64
CA ALA A 278 6.79 -6.18 11.87
C ALA A 278 5.85 -6.89 10.91
N THR A 279 6.32 -7.93 10.21
CA THR A 279 5.49 -8.69 9.27
C THR A 279 4.42 -9.49 10.01
N ASN A 280 4.75 -10.09 11.16
CA ASN A 280 3.77 -10.77 12.00
C ASN A 280 2.72 -9.78 12.53
N TRP A 281 3.14 -8.58 12.97
CA TRP A 281 2.22 -7.51 13.37
C TRP A 281 1.24 -7.12 12.25
N TYR A 282 1.76 -6.96 11.04
CA TYR A 282 0.96 -6.60 9.87
C TYR A 282 -0.01 -7.71 9.46
N LEU A 283 0.45 -8.96 9.35
CA LEU A 283 -0.38 -10.10 8.97
C LEU A 283 -1.44 -10.42 10.03
N ARG A 284 -1.11 -10.34 11.33
CA ARG A 284 -2.11 -10.49 12.41
C ARG A 284 -3.20 -9.44 12.31
N GLY A 285 -2.81 -8.17 12.11
CA GLY A 285 -3.77 -7.08 11.96
C GLY A 285 -4.74 -7.31 10.80
N LYS A 286 -4.26 -7.88 9.69
CA LYS A 286 -5.08 -8.23 8.53
C LYS A 286 -5.97 -9.44 8.79
N ASN A 287 -5.42 -10.54 9.32
CA ASN A 287 -6.17 -11.78 9.54
C ASN A 287 -7.33 -11.56 10.52
N MET A 288 -7.12 -10.79 11.59
CA MET A 288 -8.19 -10.43 12.54
C MET A 288 -9.35 -9.65 11.90
N ARG A 289 -9.13 -8.99 10.77
CA ARG A 289 -10.15 -8.20 10.04
C ARG A 289 -10.68 -8.92 8.80
N SER A 290 -10.14 -10.09 8.47
CA SER A 290 -10.49 -10.80 7.24
C SER A 290 -11.70 -11.69 7.44
N ASN A 291 -12.67 -11.57 6.54
CA ASN A 291 -13.82 -12.48 6.45
C ASN A 291 -13.59 -13.60 5.41
N SER A 292 -12.33 -13.90 5.05
CA SER A 292 -12.00 -14.89 4.03
C SER A 292 -12.25 -16.31 4.54
N PRO A 293 -13.10 -17.12 3.86
CA PRO A 293 -13.31 -18.52 4.23
C PRO A 293 -12.05 -19.37 4.16
N LEU A 294 -11.12 -19.03 3.25
CA LEU A 294 -9.85 -19.75 3.10
C LEU A 294 -8.89 -19.49 4.26
N LEU A 295 -8.87 -18.26 4.80
CA LEU A 295 -8.05 -17.94 5.98
C LEU A 295 -8.62 -18.55 7.25
N ALA A 296 -9.93 -18.79 7.32
CA ALA A 296 -10.57 -19.47 8.46
C ALA A 296 -10.14 -20.94 8.63
N LEU A 297 -9.62 -21.58 7.57
CA LEU A 297 -9.14 -22.97 7.61
C LEU A 297 -7.69 -23.10 8.08
N ILE A 298 -6.94 -22.00 8.12
CA ILE A 298 -5.52 -21.99 8.49
C ILE A 298 -5.40 -21.44 9.92
N PRO A 299 -4.73 -22.13 10.86
CA PRO A 299 -4.50 -21.61 12.20
C PRO A 299 -3.88 -20.22 12.18
N ASP A 300 -4.38 -19.29 13.00
CA ASP A 300 -3.94 -17.89 13.03
C ASP A 300 -2.43 -17.73 13.16
N GLY A 301 -1.81 -18.58 14.00
CA GLY A 301 -0.36 -18.57 14.21
C GLY A 301 0.44 -18.93 12.95
N ILE A 302 -0.11 -19.77 12.06
CA ILE A 302 0.50 -20.14 10.78
C ILE A 302 0.21 -19.05 9.75
N ALA A 303 -1.05 -18.61 9.66
CA ALA A 303 -1.47 -17.60 8.70
C ALA A 303 -0.78 -16.24 8.92
N SER A 304 -0.40 -15.92 10.16
CA SER A 304 0.32 -14.68 10.48
C SER A 304 1.84 -14.86 10.56
N SER A 305 2.35 -16.08 10.41
CA SER A 305 3.79 -16.36 10.52
C SER A 305 4.54 -15.81 9.31
N PRO A 306 5.60 -15.00 9.49
CA PRO A 306 6.46 -14.55 8.39
C PRO A 306 7.42 -15.62 7.86
N LEU A 307 7.43 -16.84 8.42
CA LEU A 307 8.42 -17.87 8.08
C LEU A 307 8.40 -18.27 6.60
N TRP A 308 7.25 -18.24 5.94
CA TRP A 308 7.16 -18.58 4.51
C TRP A 308 7.89 -17.57 3.62
N LEU A 309 7.89 -16.28 3.97
CA LEU A 309 8.70 -15.26 3.29
C LEU A 309 10.19 -15.49 3.53
N LEU A 310 10.57 -15.87 4.75
CA LEU A 310 11.96 -16.21 5.07
C LEU A 310 12.43 -17.43 4.26
N ILE A 311 11.62 -18.49 4.18
CA ILE A 311 11.94 -19.69 3.39
C ILE A 311 12.12 -19.32 1.92
N GLY A 312 11.20 -18.53 1.35
CA GLY A 312 11.33 -18.04 -0.02
C GLY A 312 12.61 -17.22 -0.24
N ALA A 313 12.90 -16.29 0.68
CA ALA A 313 14.10 -15.46 0.60
C ALA A 313 15.40 -16.27 0.74
N ALA A 314 15.44 -17.21 1.67
CA ALA A 314 16.58 -18.10 1.87
C ALA A 314 16.81 -19.01 0.67
N TRP A 315 15.75 -19.51 0.04
CA TRP A 315 15.86 -20.33 -1.18
C TRP A 315 16.43 -19.53 -2.36
N VAL A 316 15.95 -18.30 -2.58
CA VAL A 316 16.49 -17.42 -3.62
C VAL A 316 17.97 -17.11 -3.36
N ALA A 317 18.34 -16.77 -2.13
CA ALA A 317 19.73 -16.52 -1.77
C ALA A 317 20.60 -17.78 -1.95
N TYR A 318 20.11 -18.95 -1.52
CA TYR A 318 20.80 -20.23 -1.69
C TYR A 318 21.06 -20.59 -3.15
N ALA A 319 20.12 -20.28 -4.05
CA ALA A 319 20.32 -20.50 -5.49
C ALA A 319 21.29 -19.46 -6.10
N ALA A 320 21.23 -18.22 -5.65
CA ALA A 320 22.00 -17.11 -6.21
C ALA A 320 23.50 -17.13 -5.85
N VAL A 321 23.84 -17.54 -4.63
CA VAL A 321 25.22 -17.59 -4.13
C VAL A 321 26.14 -18.48 -5.01
N PRO A 322 25.84 -19.76 -5.24
CA PRO A 322 26.69 -20.62 -6.07
C PRO A 322 26.65 -20.22 -7.56
N ALA A 323 25.58 -19.53 -7.99
CA ALA A 323 25.50 -18.96 -9.33
C ALA A 323 26.28 -17.63 -9.47
N ASN A 324 26.95 -17.16 -8.40
CA ASN A 324 27.82 -15.99 -8.40
C ASN A 324 27.13 -14.71 -8.91
N PHE A 325 25.88 -14.48 -8.49
CA PHE A 325 25.14 -13.27 -8.84
C PHE A 325 25.79 -12.01 -8.27
N SER A 326 25.66 -10.88 -8.97
CA SER A 326 26.03 -9.57 -8.41
C SER A 326 24.98 -9.10 -7.38
N LEU A 327 25.43 -8.46 -6.28
CA LEU A 327 24.54 -7.78 -5.34
C LEU A 327 23.60 -6.80 -6.06
N MET A 328 24.06 -6.20 -7.17
CA MET A 328 23.29 -5.23 -7.95
C MET A 328 21.92 -5.76 -8.37
N TYR A 329 21.80 -7.06 -8.69
CA TYR A 329 20.53 -7.66 -9.09
C TYR A 329 19.52 -7.75 -7.95
N PHE A 330 19.98 -7.80 -6.71
CA PHE A 330 19.12 -7.77 -5.53
C PHE A 330 18.79 -6.35 -5.08
N MET A 331 19.61 -5.36 -5.48
CA MET A 331 19.36 -3.94 -5.20
C MET A 331 18.46 -3.28 -6.25
N MET A 332 18.56 -3.71 -7.50
CA MET A 332 17.83 -3.18 -8.64
C MET A 332 16.32 -3.07 -8.39
N PRO A 333 15.62 -4.07 -7.80
CA PRO A 333 14.18 -3.94 -7.49
C PRO A 333 13.81 -2.70 -6.67
N PHE A 334 14.67 -2.26 -5.75
CA PHE A 334 14.46 -1.07 -4.93
C PHE A 334 14.61 0.23 -5.72
N ALA A 335 15.37 0.21 -6.81
CA ALA A 335 15.56 1.33 -7.71
C ALA A 335 14.62 1.33 -8.92
N THR A 336 13.89 0.25 -9.17
CA THR A 336 13.00 0.07 -10.33
C THR A 336 11.63 -0.46 -9.92
N LEU A 337 11.53 -1.76 -9.64
CA LEU A 337 10.29 -2.51 -9.44
C LEU A 337 9.35 -1.86 -8.42
N PHE A 338 9.92 -1.33 -7.34
CA PHE A 338 9.18 -0.77 -6.21
C PHE A 338 8.89 0.73 -6.33
N VAL A 339 9.50 1.43 -7.29
CA VAL A 339 9.44 2.90 -7.38
C VAL A 339 8.00 3.41 -7.53
N SER A 340 7.19 2.80 -8.42
CA SER A 340 5.79 3.20 -8.61
C SER A 340 4.99 3.10 -7.31
N ALA A 341 5.05 1.95 -6.64
CA ALA A 341 4.28 1.70 -5.43
C ALA A 341 4.71 2.61 -4.28
N SER A 342 6.01 2.80 -4.09
CA SER A 342 6.50 3.75 -3.07
C SER A 342 6.06 5.19 -3.37
N ALA A 343 6.14 5.64 -4.63
CA ALA A 343 5.75 6.99 -5.00
C ALA A 343 4.24 7.24 -4.84
N ASN A 344 3.40 6.28 -5.23
CA ASN A 344 1.96 6.33 -4.96
C ASN A 344 1.70 6.45 -3.44
N LEU A 345 2.39 5.65 -2.64
CA LEU A 345 2.21 5.63 -1.19
C LEU A 345 2.64 6.94 -0.51
N VAL A 346 3.73 7.55 -0.94
CA VAL A 346 4.14 8.90 -0.51
C VAL A 346 3.03 9.90 -0.78
N CYS A 347 2.49 9.91 -2.00
CA CYS A 347 1.47 10.86 -2.40
C CYS A 347 0.16 10.64 -1.64
N GLU A 348 -0.26 9.38 -1.47
CA GLU A 348 -1.41 9.02 -0.65
C GLU A 348 -1.23 9.47 0.79
N ALA A 349 -0.03 9.33 1.38
CA ALA A 349 0.25 9.81 2.74
C ALA A 349 0.19 11.34 2.85
N LEU A 350 0.58 12.06 1.80
CA LEU A 350 0.45 13.51 1.66
C LEU A 350 -0.99 14.00 1.38
N GLY A 351 -1.93 13.08 1.15
CA GLY A 351 -3.36 13.37 1.02
C GLY A 351 -3.92 13.33 -0.40
N ALA A 352 -3.16 12.85 -1.38
CA ALA A 352 -3.70 12.56 -2.72
C ALA A 352 -4.75 11.44 -2.65
N LYS A 353 -5.73 11.46 -3.56
CA LYS A 353 -6.70 10.37 -3.66
C LYS A 353 -6.00 9.10 -4.16
N PRO A 354 -6.37 7.92 -3.64
CA PRO A 354 -5.76 6.68 -4.04
C PRO A 354 -6.13 6.35 -5.50
N LYS A 355 -5.11 6.16 -6.35
CA LYS A 355 -5.23 5.62 -7.72
C LYS A 355 -4.23 4.50 -7.98
N PHE A 356 -3.69 3.90 -6.92
CA PHE A 356 -2.70 2.84 -7.03
C PHE A 356 -3.29 1.58 -7.67
N ASP A 357 -2.78 1.25 -8.86
CA ASP A 357 -2.99 -0.05 -9.51
C ASP A 357 -1.75 -0.92 -9.27
N PRO A 358 -1.87 -2.00 -8.47
CA PRO A 358 -0.74 -2.86 -8.13
C PRO A 358 -0.22 -3.66 -9.33
N VAL A 359 -1.09 -4.08 -10.25
CA VAL A 359 -0.71 -4.91 -11.40
C VAL A 359 0.02 -4.05 -12.42
N LEU A 360 -0.55 -2.90 -12.78
CA LEU A 360 0.09 -1.97 -13.71
C LEU A 360 1.42 -1.47 -13.16
N SER A 361 1.48 -1.10 -11.88
CA SER A 361 2.73 -0.68 -11.23
C SER A 361 3.79 -1.76 -11.27
N PHE A 362 3.42 -3.03 -11.05
CA PHE A 362 4.34 -4.16 -11.13
C PHE A 362 4.86 -4.36 -12.55
N LEU A 363 3.99 -4.35 -13.56
CA LEU A 363 4.40 -4.51 -14.97
C LEU A 363 5.33 -3.39 -15.44
N ILE A 364 5.02 -2.14 -15.11
CA ILE A 364 5.90 -0.98 -15.37
C ILE A 364 7.24 -1.15 -14.65
N GLY A 365 7.22 -1.59 -13.40
CA GLY A 365 8.41 -1.89 -12.60
C GLY A 365 9.28 -2.99 -13.21
N CYS A 366 8.68 -4.05 -13.76
CA CYS A 366 9.38 -5.09 -14.52
C CYS A 366 10.05 -4.51 -15.79
N GLY A 367 9.33 -3.68 -16.55
CA GLY A 367 9.89 -2.98 -17.71
C GLY A 367 11.08 -2.08 -17.34
N SER A 368 10.94 -1.31 -16.26
CA SER A 368 12.00 -0.48 -15.68
C SER A 368 13.24 -1.32 -15.28
N SER A 369 13.02 -2.49 -14.67
CA SER A 369 14.07 -3.43 -14.27
C SER A 369 14.85 -3.99 -15.47
N LEU A 370 14.17 -4.31 -16.57
CA LEU A 370 14.83 -4.77 -17.80
C LEU A 370 15.72 -3.68 -18.40
N ILE A 371 15.23 -2.44 -18.47
CA ILE A 371 16.02 -1.29 -18.95
C ILE A 371 17.24 -1.05 -18.06
N PHE A 372 17.08 -1.17 -16.73
CA PHE A 372 18.20 -1.08 -15.80
C PHE A 372 19.27 -2.14 -16.09
N ILE A 373 18.88 -3.41 -16.24
CA ILE A 373 19.83 -4.51 -16.49
C ILE A 373 20.60 -4.30 -17.81
N LEU A 374 19.89 -3.92 -18.88
CA LEU A 374 20.51 -3.62 -20.17
C LEU A 374 21.53 -2.48 -20.04
N GLY A 375 21.17 -1.41 -19.32
CA GLY A 375 22.07 -0.30 -19.04
C GLY A 375 23.27 -0.66 -18.17
N TYR A 376 23.10 -1.58 -17.21
CA TYR A 376 24.15 -1.97 -16.28
C TYR A 376 25.23 -2.85 -16.93
N ILE A 377 24.80 -3.87 -17.69
CA ILE A 377 25.69 -4.85 -18.33
C ILE A 377 26.44 -4.22 -19.52
N GLN A 378 25.75 -3.43 -20.36
CA GLN A 378 26.31 -2.78 -21.57
C GLN A 378 26.88 -1.37 -21.31
N PRO A 379 27.33 -1.10 -20.07
CA PRO A 379 27.39 0.23 -19.42
C PRO A 379 26.81 1.41 -20.23
N VAL A 380 25.49 1.41 -20.47
CA VAL A 380 24.79 2.52 -21.15
C VAL A 380 24.18 3.45 -20.09
N PRO A 381 24.81 4.61 -19.78
CA PRO A 381 24.38 5.44 -18.65
C PRO A 381 22.96 5.97 -18.81
N GLY A 382 22.55 6.27 -20.05
CA GLY A 382 21.21 6.76 -20.35
C GLY A 382 20.10 5.77 -19.96
N PHE A 383 20.32 4.46 -20.14
CA PHE A 383 19.33 3.45 -19.76
C PHE A 383 19.20 3.32 -18.24
N LEU A 384 20.33 3.29 -17.53
CA LEU A 384 20.34 3.33 -16.06
C LEU A 384 19.65 4.58 -15.54
N PHE A 385 19.99 5.75 -16.10
CA PHE A 385 19.43 7.04 -15.70
C PHE A 385 17.91 7.08 -15.90
N LEU A 386 17.40 6.59 -17.03
CA LEU A 386 15.97 6.61 -17.36
C LEU A 386 15.16 5.55 -16.60
N SER A 387 15.78 4.44 -16.18
CA SER A 387 15.07 3.31 -15.56
C SER A 387 14.14 3.70 -14.38
N PRO A 388 14.55 4.48 -13.36
CA PRO A 388 13.64 4.84 -12.27
C PRO A 388 12.51 5.77 -12.73
N PHE A 389 12.72 6.59 -13.76
CA PHE A 389 11.65 7.45 -14.33
C PHE A 389 10.59 6.62 -15.02
N ILE A 390 10.98 5.54 -15.71
CA ILE A 390 10.03 4.56 -16.23
C ILE A 390 9.22 3.96 -15.07
N GLY A 391 9.88 3.61 -13.97
CA GLY A 391 9.22 3.14 -12.75
C GLY A 391 8.20 4.14 -12.19
N LEU A 392 8.49 5.45 -12.25
CA LEU A 392 7.57 6.51 -11.79
C LEU A 392 6.32 6.69 -12.66
N ILE A 393 6.28 6.16 -13.89
CA ILE A 393 5.10 6.30 -14.77
C ILE A 393 3.84 5.75 -14.09
N GLY A 394 3.95 4.64 -13.34
CA GLY A 394 2.82 4.05 -12.62
C GLY A 394 2.28 4.90 -11.46
N ALA A 395 3.02 5.93 -11.02
CA ALA A 395 2.60 6.89 -9.99
C ALA A 395 2.21 8.26 -10.57
N LEU A 396 2.40 8.47 -11.87
CA LEU A 396 2.19 9.76 -12.53
C LEU A 396 0.78 10.34 -12.30
N PRO A 397 -0.33 9.56 -12.37
CA PRO A 397 -1.66 10.11 -12.13
C PRO A 397 -1.88 10.69 -10.73
N VAL A 398 -1.20 10.13 -9.72
CA VAL A 398 -1.30 10.60 -8.32
C VAL A 398 -0.34 11.75 -8.07
N ILE A 399 0.85 11.72 -8.67
CA ILE A 399 1.81 12.84 -8.62
C ILE A 399 1.20 14.10 -9.26
N ILE A 400 0.55 13.97 -10.42
CA ILE A 400 -0.14 15.09 -11.11
C ILE A 400 -1.28 15.62 -10.25
N GLU A 401 -2.02 14.76 -9.55
CA GLU A 401 -3.09 15.24 -8.65
C GLU A 401 -2.54 16.06 -7.47
N LEU A 402 -1.39 15.68 -6.94
CA LEU A 402 -0.79 16.32 -5.77
C LEU A 402 -0.06 17.62 -6.12
N VAL A 403 0.73 17.62 -7.21
CA VAL A 403 1.67 18.69 -7.58
C VAL A 403 1.26 19.43 -8.84
N GLY A 404 0.43 18.82 -9.69
CA GLY A 404 -0.05 19.45 -10.91
C GLY A 404 -0.82 20.74 -10.61
N PRO A 405 -0.99 21.61 -11.62
CA PRO A 405 -1.85 22.76 -11.47
C PRO A 405 -3.18 22.24 -10.94
N ARG A 406 -3.61 22.71 -9.76
CA ARG A 406 -5.02 22.60 -9.42
C ARG A 406 -5.70 23.26 -10.60
N SER A 407 -6.32 22.44 -11.46
CA SER A 407 -7.35 22.97 -12.32
C SER A 407 -8.29 23.59 -11.30
N LYS A 408 -8.24 24.93 -11.17
CA LYS A 408 -9.41 25.66 -10.71
C LYS A 408 -10.45 25.02 -11.60
N ALA A 409 -11.35 24.23 -11.02
CA ALA A 409 -12.56 23.90 -11.72
C ALA A 409 -12.95 25.24 -12.32
N ILE A 410 -12.82 25.35 -13.65
CA ILE A 410 -13.33 26.51 -14.34
C ILE A 410 -14.76 26.46 -13.81
N PRO A 411 -15.21 27.47 -13.05
CA PRO A 411 -16.62 27.55 -12.81
C PRO A 411 -17.14 27.54 -14.24
N VAL A 412 -17.78 26.44 -14.61
CA VAL A 412 -18.69 26.50 -15.73
C VAL A 412 -19.67 27.51 -15.19
N GLU A 413 -19.42 28.80 -15.50
CA GLU A 413 -20.49 29.74 -15.63
C GLU A 413 -21.41 28.98 -16.56
N ILE A 414 -22.49 28.48 -15.96
CA ILE A 414 -23.72 28.30 -16.66
C ILE A 414 -24.03 29.73 -17.10
N VAL A 415 -23.41 30.14 -18.20
CA VAL A 415 -23.91 31.25 -18.99
C VAL A 415 -25.29 30.73 -19.35
N ASP A 416 -26.30 31.34 -18.76
CA ASP A 416 -27.67 31.31 -19.29
C ASP A 416 -27.60 31.89 -20.70
N GLN A 417 -27.03 31.12 -21.64
CA GLN A 417 -27.41 31.25 -23.01
C GLN A 417 -28.83 30.70 -23.04
N PRO A 418 -29.83 31.52 -23.38
CA PRO A 418 -31.14 30.98 -23.64
C PRO A 418 -30.92 29.91 -24.70
N ILE A 419 -31.22 28.66 -24.33
CA ILE A 419 -31.32 27.58 -25.30
C ILE A 419 -32.28 28.14 -26.34
N ARG A 420 -31.73 28.51 -27.50
CA ARG A 420 -32.51 28.86 -28.66
C ARG A 420 -33.18 27.55 -29.01
N MET A 421 -34.37 27.33 -28.45
CA MET A 421 -35.25 26.26 -28.85
C MET A 421 -35.29 26.35 -30.37
N MET A 422 -34.67 25.37 -31.02
CA MET A 422 -34.87 25.19 -32.44
C MET A 422 -36.38 25.00 -32.56
N SER A 423 -37.03 26.02 -33.11
CA SER A 423 -38.41 25.96 -33.56
C SER A 423 -38.54 24.65 -34.33
N ALA A 424 -39.34 23.73 -33.78
CA ALA A 424 -39.64 22.48 -34.45
C ALA A 424 -40.21 22.84 -35.82
N ALA A 425 -39.42 22.58 -36.87
CA ALA A 425 -39.97 22.52 -38.21
C ALA A 425 -41.05 21.42 -38.19
N PRO A 426 -42.23 21.65 -38.77
CA PRO A 426 -43.28 20.65 -38.79
C PRO A 426 -42.78 19.47 -39.62
N LEU A 427 -42.41 18.39 -38.95
CA LEU A 427 -42.20 17.09 -39.58
C LEU A 427 -43.55 16.64 -40.12
N THR A 428 -43.63 16.67 -41.45
CA THR A 428 -44.70 16.12 -42.25
C THR A 428 -45.03 14.69 -41.84
N ASN A 429 -46.32 14.44 -41.68
CA ASN A 429 -46.95 13.15 -41.42
C ASN A 429 -46.27 11.97 -42.12
N ALA A 430 -45.65 11.10 -41.34
CA ALA A 430 -45.50 9.70 -41.67
C ALA A 430 -46.19 8.90 -40.55
N SER A 431 -47.32 8.31 -40.92
CA SER A 431 -48.16 7.45 -40.09
C SER A 431 -47.36 6.27 -39.54
N GLY A 432 -47.21 6.23 -38.23
CA GLY A 432 -46.66 5.10 -37.48
C GLY A 432 -46.66 5.44 -35.99
N SER A 433 -47.66 4.93 -35.28
CA SER A 433 -47.78 5.02 -33.83
C SER A 433 -46.64 4.26 -33.15
N GLU A 434 -45.68 4.97 -32.56
CA GLU A 434 -44.81 4.43 -31.52
C GLU A 434 -44.71 5.43 -30.36
N GLU A 435 -45.12 4.97 -29.18
CA GLU A 435 -45.11 5.69 -27.92
C GLU A 435 -43.66 6.03 -27.50
N ILE A 436 -43.41 7.29 -27.17
CA ILE A 436 -42.20 7.67 -26.41
C ILE A 436 -42.37 7.09 -25.00
N SER A 437 -41.81 5.90 -24.77
CA SER A 437 -41.90 5.20 -23.49
C SER A 437 -41.13 5.97 -22.41
N GLN A 438 -41.82 6.48 -21.39
CA GLN A 438 -41.20 7.12 -20.23
C GLN A 438 -40.34 6.10 -19.46
N SER A 439 -39.07 6.43 -19.17
CA SER A 439 -38.13 5.50 -18.52
C SER A 439 -38.46 5.22 -17.05
N HIS A 440 -39.28 6.05 -16.42
CA HIS A 440 -39.78 5.86 -15.06
C HIS A 440 -41.04 6.70 -14.81
N GLY A 441 -41.85 6.31 -13.82
CA GLY A 441 -43.07 7.00 -13.45
C GLY A 441 -43.89 6.24 -12.40
N PHE A 442 -45.04 6.78 -11.99
CA PHE A 442 -45.96 6.10 -11.09
C PHE A 442 -46.98 5.24 -11.85
N ASP A 443 -47.09 3.97 -11.45
CA ASP A 443 -48.12 3.01 -11.84
C ASP A 443 -48.92 2.63 -10.57
N GLY A 444 -50.00 3.37 -10.32
CA GLY A 444 -50.79 3.26 -9.09
C GLY A 444 -49.97 3.65 -7.84
N GLU A 445 -49.85 2.73 -6.89
CA GLU A 445 -49.06 2.93 -5.65
C GLU A 445 -47.56 2.65 -5.86
N TRP A 446 -47.17 2.13 -7.02
CA TRP A 446 -45.78 1.78 -7.33
C TRP A 446 -45.12 2.86 -8.16
N PHE A 447 -43.91 3.24 -7.78
CA PHE A 447 -42.99 3.93 -8.67
C PHE A 447 -42.20 2.89 -9.46
N VAL A 448 -42.18 3.01 -10.78
CA VAL A 448 -41.60 2.04 -11.72
C VAL A 448 -40.45 2.69 -12.47
N MET A 449 -39.31 2.00 -12.54
CA MET A 449 -38.16 2.35 -13.36
C MET A 449 -37.88 1.21 -14.34
N HIS A 450 -37.75 1.53 -15.62
CA HIS A 450 -37.40 0.58 -16.68
C HIS A 450 -35.91 0.66 -17.02
N LEU A 451 -35.27 -0.49 -17.19
CA LEU A 451 -33.87 -0.58 -17.59
C LEU A 451 -33.58 -1.85 -18.39
N THR A 452 -32.45 -1.84 -19.08
CA THR A 452 -31.92 -2.99 -19.81
C THR A 452 -30.49 -3.27 -19.30
N PRO A 453 -30.22 -4.44 -18.70
CA PRO A 453 -28.88 -4.82 -18.27
C PRO A 453 -27.99 -5.06 -19.48
N THR A 454 -26.70 -4.80 -19.33
CA THR A 454 -25.69 -4.96 -20.39
C THR A 454 -24.58 -5.90 -19.95
N TYR A 455 -23.56 -6.10 -20.78
CA TYR A 455 -22.40 -6.90 -20.40
C TYR A 455 -21.66 -6.39 -19.15
N ASP A 456 -21.77 -5.10 -18.81
CA ASP A 456 -21.21 -4.55 -17.56
C ASP A 456 -21.96 -5.07 -16.31
N ASP A 457 -23.20 -5.54 -16.49
CA ASP A 457 -24.04 -6.02 -15.41
C ASP A 457 -23.94 -7.54 -15.17
N THR A 458 -23.21 -8.29 -16.02
CA THR A 458 -23.14 -9.76 -15.96
C THR A 458 -21.89 -10.29 -15.23
N ASN A 459 -21.89 -11.58 -14.91
CA ASN A 459 -20.76 -12.28 -14.29
C ASN A 459 -20.17 -13.37 -15.22
N SER A 460 -19.18 -14.12 -14.71
CA SER A 460 -18.50 -15.19 -15.46
C SER A 460 -19.39 -16.37 -15.88
N VAL A 461 -20.61 -16.46 -15.35
CA VAL A 461 -21.60 -17.51 -15.66
C VAL A 461 -22.66 -17.01 -16.66
N GLY A 462 -22.58 -15.73 -17.07
CA GLY A 462 -23.44 -15.16 -18.12
C GLY A 462 -24.84 -14.73 -17.67
N ASN A 463 -25.06 -14.61 -16.36
CA ASN A 463 -26.27 -13.98 -15.82
C ASN A 463 -25.93 -12.65 -15.14
N VAL A 464 -26.95 -11.84 -14.88
CA VAL A 464 -26.80 -10.57 -14.16
C VAL A 464 -26.27 -10.85 -12.75
N TYR A 465 -25.18 -10.19 -12.37
CA TYR A 465 -24.57 -10.34 -11.06
C TYR A 465 -25.54 -9.91 -9.94
N PHE A 466 -25.70 -10.73 -8.89
CA PHE A 466 -26.73 -10.55 -7.86
C PHE A 466 -26.72 -9.16 -7.19
N ALA A 467 -25.57 -8.51 -7.07
CA ALA A 467 -25.46 -7.17 -6.48
C ALA A 467 -26.10 -6.06 -7.35
N ASN A 468 -26.23 -6.28 -8.67
CA ASN A 468 -26.83 -5.29 -9.57
C ASN A 468 -28.32 -5.10 -9.30
N TYR A 469 -29.04 -6.13 -8.87
CA TYR A 469 -30.44 -6.00 -8.42
C TYR A 469 -30.58 -4.98 -7.28
N VAL A 470 -29.66 -5.00 -6.32
CA VAL A 470 -29.62 -4.03 -5.21
C VAL A 470 -29.31 -2.63 -5.73
N ARG A 471 -28.36 -2.50 -6.65
CA ARG A 471 -27.99 -1.24 -7.29
C ARG A 471 -29.18 -0.63 -8.04
N TRP A 472 -29.96 -1.43 -8.75
CA TRP A 472 -31.14 -0.96 -9.49
C TRP A 472 -32.25 -0.49 -8.56
N VAL A 473 -32.50 -1.17 -7.44
CA VAL A 473 -33.44 -0.69 -6.42
C VAL A 473 -32.96 0.64 -5.83
N GLY A 474 -31.65 0.80 -5.59
CA GLY A 474 -31.07 2.07 -5.16
C GLY A 474 -31.33 3.22 -6.14
N LYS A 475 -31.16 2.96 -7.45
CA LYS A 475 -31.47 3.94 -8.51
C LYS A 475 -32.96 4.28 -8.56
N ALA A 476 -33.85 3.28 -8.52
CA ALA A 476 -35.29 3.50 -8.51
C ALA A 476 -35.71 4.38 -7.31
N ARG A 477 -35.14 4.11 -6.12
CA ARG A 477 -35.36 4.90 -4.92
C ARG A 477 -34.95 6.35 -5.08
N GLU A 478 -33.79 6.62 -5.68
CA GLU A 478 -33.31 7.99 -5.88
C GLU A 478 -34.17 8.75 -6.88
N LEU A 479 -34.63 8.10 -7.96
CA LEU A 479 -35.59 8.69 -8.89
C LEU A 479 -36.95 8.95 -8.23
N PHE A 480 -37.44 8.03 -7.40
CA PHE A 480 -38.64 8.25 -6.59
C PHE A 480 -38.50 9.45 -5.65
N PHE A 481 -37.35 9.61 -5.00
CA PHE A 481 -37.07 10.79 -4.18
C PHE A 481 -37.03 12.06 -5.01
N ASN A 482 -36.42 12.04 -6.20
CA ASN A 482 -36.37 13.21 -7.07
C ASN A 482 -37.77 13.66 -7.51
N VAL A 483 -38.69 12.72 -7.76
CA VAL A 483 -40.08 13.06 -8.08
C VAL A 483 -40.85 13.56 -6.85
N CYS A 484 -40.67 12.93 -5.70
CA CYS A 484 -41.42 13.28 -4.48
C CYS A 484 -40.89 14.53 -3.76
N MET A 485 -39.59 14.82 -3.93
CA MET A 485 -38.86 15.89 -3.25
C MET A 485 -37.93 16.57 -4.26
N PRO A 486 -38.46 17.26 -5.28
CA PRO A 486 -37.66 17.83 -6.36
C PRO A 486 -36.68 18.91 -5.89
N ASP A 487 -36.98 19.57 -4.77
CA ASP A 487 -36.13 20.59 -4.16
C ASP A 487 -35.07 20.00 -3.21
N PHE A 488 -35.00 18.67 -3.05
CA PHE A 488 -34.02 18.03 -2.19
C PHE A 488 -32.63 18.04 -2.85
N ASP A 489 -31.70 18.76 -2.23
CA ASP A 489 -30.30 18.85 -2.65
C ASP A 489 -29.36 18.46 -1.50
N LEU A 490 -28.45 17.54 -1.77
CA LEU A 490 -27.45 17.04 -0.82
C LEU A 490 -26.50 18.15 -0.33
N ALA A 491 -26.27 19.20 -1.12
CA ALA A 491 -25.39 20.31 -0.73
C ALA A 491 -26.03 21.24 0.31
N THR A 492 -27.36 21.40 0.26
CA THR A 492 -28.08 22.42 1.04
C THR A 492 -29.01 21.85 2.10
N THR A 493 -29.35 20.56 2.03
CA THR A 493 -30.22 19.90 3.01
C THR A 493 -29.67 19.94 4.43
N ARG A 494 -30.58 19.93 5.42
CA ARG A 494 -30.27 19.84 6.86
C ARG A 494 -30.20 18.39 7.38
N PHE A 495 -30.58 17.40 6.58
CA PHE A 495 -30.64 16.00 6.98
C PHE A 495 -30.19 15.06 5.86
N TYR A 496 -29.70 13.88 6.25
CA TYR A 496 -29.42 12.77 5.33
C TYR A 496 -30.43 11.64 5.49
N ILE A 497 -30.75 10.98 4.37
CA ILE A 497 -31.59 9.79 4.32
C ILE A 497 -30.66 8.58 4.16
N LEU A 498 -30.57 7.75 5.20
CA LEU A 498 -29.68 6.60 5.24
C LEU A 498 -30.49 5.30 5.18
N THR A 499 -29.91 4.27 4.57
CA THR A 499 -30.48 2.91 4.61
C THR A 499 -30.06 2.23 5.89
N ARG A 500 -31.03 1.89 6.74
CA ARG A 500 -30.80 1.14 7.99
C ARG A 500 -30.68 -0.35 7.73
N SER A 501 -31.55 -0.88 6.87
CA SER A 501 -31.58 -2.30 6.52
C SER A 501 -32.13 -2.48 5.11
N PHE A 502 -31.69 -3.53 4.44
CA PHE A 502 -32.14 -3.90 3.10
C PHE A 502 -32.21 -5.43 3.02
N THR A 503 -33.31 -5.96 2.50
CA THR A 503 -33.51 -7.39 2.22
C THR A 503 -33.91 -7.57 0.76
N HIS A 504 -33.43 -8.62 0.11
CA HIS A 504 -33.82 -8.98 -1.25
C HIS A 504 -33.77 -10.49 -1.42
N ASP A 505 -34.92 -11.07 -1.76
CA ASP A 505 -35.08 -12.48 -2.04
C ASP A 505 -35.00 -12.69 -3.56
N TYR A 506 -33.98 -13.43 -4.00
CA TYR A 506 -33.78 -13.80 -5.40
C TYR A 506 -34.66 -14.99 -5.76
N ARG A 507 -35.53 -14.83 -6.76
CA ARG A 507 -36.45 -15.87 -7.25
C ARG A 507 -36.00 -16.46 -8.58
N ARG A 508 -35.51 -15.62 -9.49
CA ARG A 508 -35.05 -16.00 -10.84
C ARG A 508 -33.89 -15.11 -11.29
N GLU A 509 -33.15 -15.58 -12.27
CA GLU A 509 -31.97 -14.91 -12.81
C GLU A 509 -32.30 -14.27 -14.17
N SER A 510 -31.90 -13.02 -14.36
CA SER A 510 -31.97 -12.35 -15.66
C SER A 510 -30.64 -12.39 -16.41
N LYS A 511 -30.71 -12.25 -17.73
CA LYS A 511 -29.58 -12.13 -18.66
C LYS A 511 -29.43 -10.71 -19.20
N GLU A 512 -28.32 -10.46 -19.87
CA GLU A 512 -28.09 -9.25 -20.65
C GLU A 512 -29.23 -8.99 -21.65
N PHE A 513 -29.50 -7.71 -21.89
CA PHE A 513 -30.51 -7.21 -22.84
C PHE A 513 -31.97 -7.58 -22.55
N GLU A 514 -32.28 -8.20 -21.41
CA GLU A 514 -33.66 -8.38 -20.97
C GLU A 514 -34.29 -7.04 -20.51
N GLN A 515 -35.56 -6.81 -20.84
CA GLN A 515 -36.26 -5.62 -20.32
C GLN A 515 -36.67 -5.83 -18.86
N ILE A 516 -36.13 -5.01 -17.97
CA ILE A 516 -36.36 -5.07 -16.52
C ILE A 516 -37.19 -3.88 -16.07
N SER A 517 -38.14 -4.14 -15.17
CA SER A 517 -38.86 -3.12 -14.42
C SER A 517 -38.60 -3.29 -12.93
N VAL A 518 -38.17 -2.20 -12.29
CA VAL A 518 -37.98 -2.11 -10.85
C VAL A 518 -39.09 -1.28 -10.28
N ARG A 519 -39.89 -1.87 -9.39
CA ARG A 519 -41.05 -1.24 -8.78
C ARG A 519 -40.76 -1.02 -7.31
N ILE A 520 -41.01 0.19 -6.80
CA ILE A 520 -40.91 0.50 -5.37
C ILE A 520 -42.16 1.21 -4.87
N LYS A 521 -42.54 0.96 -3.62
CA LYS A 521 -43.63 1.69 -2.96
C LYS A 521 -43.33 1.85 -1.48
N ILE A 522 -44.02 2.77 -0.82
CA ILE A 522 -43.97 2.87 0.63
C ILE A 522 -44.86 1.77 1.21
N ALA A 523 -44.29 0.90 2.04
CA ALA A 523 -45.02 -0.19 2.67
C ALA A 523 -45.55 0.18 4.06
N ARG A 524 -44.72 0.83 4.88
CA ARG A 524 -45.07 1.24 6.25
C ARG A 524 -44.13 2.33 6.74
N HIS A 525 -44.53 3.02 7.79
CA HIS A 525 -43.67 3.98 8.48
C HIS A 525 -43.98 4.00 9.98
N ASN A 526 -43.07 4.59 10.74
CA ASN A 526 -43.32 5.05 12.10
C ASN A 526 -42.65 6.42 12.28
N ARG A 527 -42.61 6.94 13.51
CA ARG A 527 -42.03 8.26 13.79
C ARG A 527 -40.58 8.46 13.30
N LYS A 528 -39.78 7.39 13.18
CA LYS A 528 -38.33 7.46 12.88
C LYS A 528 -37.91 6.79 11.58
N PHE A 529 -38.73 5.88 11.04
CA PHE A 529 -38.35 5.03 9.92
C PHE A 529 -39.44 4.96 8.86
N VAL A 530 -39.03 4.92 7.60
CA VAL A 530 -39.89 4.64 6.44
C VAL A 530 -39.41 3.34 5.81
N THR A 531 -40.30 2.37 5.62
CA THR A 531 -39.98 1.13 4.91
C THR A 531 -40.56 1.19 3.50
N LEU A 532 -39.68 1.07 2.51
CA LEU A 532 -40.02 0.85 1.11
C LEU A 532 -40.06 -0.65 0.83
N GLN A 533 -41.04 -1.09 0.05
CA GLN A 533 -41.06 -2.42 -0.55
C GLN A 533 -40.66 -2.31 -2.01
N HIS A 534 -39.91 -3.29 -2.51
CA HIS A 534 -39.50 -3.36 -3.91
C HIS A 534 -39.79 -4.72 -4.54
N GLU A 535 -40.02 -4.68 -5.85
CA GLU A 535 -40.11 -5.85 -6.73
C GLU A 535 -39.33 -5.59 -8.02
N ILE A 536 -38.70 -6.63 -8.55
CA ILE A 536 -37.99 -6.58 -9.83
C ILE A 536 -38.60 -7.62 -10.75
N HIS A 537 -39.04 -7.18 -11.93
CA HIS A 537 -39.68 -8.03 -12.93
C HIS A 537 -38.92 -7.98 -14.25
N SER A 538 -38.73 -9.13 -14.88
CA SER A 538 -38.31 -9.27 -16.28
C SER A 538 -39.54 -9.40 -17.16
N ALA A 539 -39.52 -8.75 -18.33
CA ALA A 539 -40.55 -8.94 -19.35
C ALA A 539 -40.61 -10.41 -19.83
N ALA A 540 -39.49 -11.13 -19.81
CA ALA A 540 -39.41 -12.52 -20.25
C ALA A 540 -39.76 -13.52 -19.12
N GLN A 541 -39.36 -13.22 -17.89
CA GLN A 541 -39.40 -14.19 -16.79
C GLN A 541 -40.32 -13.82 -15.62
N GLY A 542 -41.00 -12.67 -15.67
CA GLY A 542 -41.83 -12.18 -14.57
C GLY A 542 -40.98 -11.81 -13.34
N LEU A 543 -41.51 -12.06 -12.14
CA LEU A 543 -40.86 -11.67 -10.88
C LEU A 543 -39.48 -12.35 -10.72
N LEU A 544 -38.43 -11.53 -10.72
CA LEU A 544 -37.05 -11.94 -10.49
C LEU A 544 -36.68 -11.92 -9.01
N GLY A 545 -37.25 -10.99 -8.25
CA GLY A 545 -37.00 -10.88 -6.81
C GLY A 545 -37.80 -9.76 -6.16
N HIS A 546 -37.90 -9.80 -4.84
CA HIS A 546 -38.63 -8.81 -4.05
C HIS A 546 -37.97 -8.59 -2.69
N GLY A 547 -38.34 -7.54 -1.98
CA GLY A 547 -37.84 -7.30 -0.63
C GLY A 547 -38.22 -5.94 -0.06
N GLU A 548 -37.50 -5.52 0.96
CA GLU A 548 -37.76 -4.27 1.67
C GLU A 548 -36.50 -3.49 2.02
N GLN A 549 -36.64 -2.17 2.08
CA GLN A 549 -35.61 -1.24 2.49
C GLN A 549 -36.15 -0.32 3.59
N SER A 550 -35.46 -0.27 4.73
CA SER A 550 -35.80 0.65 5.82
C SER A 550 -34.89 1.87 5.78
N LEU A 551 -35.49 3.05 5.71
CA LEU A 551 -34.84 4.35 5.72
C LEU A 551 -34.84 4.93 7.13
N MET A 552 -33.73 5.59 7.49
CA MET A 552 -33.58 6.38 8.71
C MET A 552 -33.06 7.77 8.35
N PHE A 553 -33.32 8.74 9.22
CA PHE A 553 -32.98 10.14 8.98
C PHE A 553 -32.00 10.60 10.06
N VAL A 554 -31.00 11.37 9.66
CA VAL A 554 -29.99 11.91 10.58
C VAL A 554 -29.69 13.36 10.27
N ASP A 555 -29.27 14.14 11.27
CA ASP A 555 -28.81 15.51 11.04
C ASP A 555 -27.48 15.53 10.26
N ARG A 556 -27.25 16.61 9.50
CA ARG A 556 -26.09 16.70 8.60
C ARG A 556 -24.74 16.76 9.32
N ASP A 557 -24.69 17.44 10.47
CA ASP A 557 -23.42 17.86 11.07
C ASP A 557 -22.89 16.82 12.07
N GLN A 558 -23.78 16.16 12.81
CA GLN A 558 -23.46 15.22 13.88
C GLN A 558 -24.00 13.79 13.63
N TYR A 559 -24.80 13.58 12.57
CA TYR A 559 -25.41 12.29 12.26
C TYR A 559 -26.30 11.71 13.37
N ASN A 560 -26.89 12.55 14.23
CA ASN A 560 -27.83 12.08 15.25
C ASN A 560 -29.15 11.66 14.60
N PRO A 561 -29.79 10.56 15.06
CA PRO A 561 -31.08 10.13 14.54
C PRO A 561 -32.17 11.18 14.73
N LEU A 562 -32.87 11.50 13.64
CA LEU A 562 -34.02 12.39 13.60
C LEU A 562 -35.33 11.60 13.48
N ASP A 563 -36.43 12.26 13.86
CA ASP A 563 -37.75 11.86 13.38
C ASP A 563 -37.84 12.13 11.87
N ILE A 564 -38.85 11.54 11.19
CA ILE A 564 -39.05 11.78 9.76
C ILE A 564 -39.19 13.30 9.52
N PRO A 565 -38.30 13.92 8.71
CA PRO A 565 -38.37 15.35 8.43
C PRO A 565 -39.69 15.73 7.77
N GLY A 566 -40.25 16.89 8.13
CA GLY A 566 -41.54 17.36 7.62
C GLY A 566 -41.58 17.48 6.09
N GLU A 567 -40.45 17.83 5.46
CA GLU A 567 -40.29 17.89 4.00
C GLU A 567 -40.46 16.51 3.35
N VAL A 568 -39.95 15.45 3.98
CA VAL A 568 -40.13 14.06 3.52
C VAL A 568 -41.58 13.63 3.69
N ILE A 569 -42.21 13.95 4.82
CA ILE A 569 -43.63 13.65 5.04
C ILE A 569 -44.50 14.32 3.97
N LYS A 570 -44.22 15.58 3.66
CA LYS A 570 -44.92 16.35 2.65
C LYS A 570 -44.70 15.77 1.25
N GLY A 571 -43.46 15.44 0.89
CA GLY A 571 -43.14 14.86 -0.41
C GLY A 571 -43.77 13.49 -0.63
N PHE A 572 -43.87 12.68 0.42
CA PHE A 572 -44.46 11.33 0.34
C PHE A 572 -45.97 11.29 0.54
N LEU A 573 -46.62 12.45 0.78
CA LEU A 573 -48.02 12.52 1.23
C LEU A 573 -48.98 11.74 0.32
N ALA A 574 -48.85 11.88 -0.99
CA ALA A 574 -49.69 11.23 -1.98
C ALA A 574 -49.46 9.71 -2.12
N TYR A 575 -48.35 9.21 -1.57
CA TYR A 575 -47.85 7.84 -1.77
C TYR A 575 -47.79 7.03 -0.47
N TRP A 576 -48.28 7.58 0.64
CA TRP A 576 -48.42 6.82 1.88
C TRP A 576 -49.42 5.67 1.72
N PRO A 577 -49.18 4.51 2.37
CA PRO A 577 -50.13 3.41 2.39
C PRO A 577 -51.52 3.90 2.81
N LYS A 578 -52.60 3.39 2.21
CA LYS A 578 -53.99 3.84 2.50
C LYS A 578 -54.37 3.75 3.98
N ASP A 579 -53.80 2.79 4.71
CA ASP A 579 -54.06 2.57 6.13
C ASP A 579 -53.22 3.48 7.06
N SER A 580 -52.31 4.28 6.48
CA SER A 580 -51.50 5.26 7.19
C SER A 580 -52.36 6.43 7.66
N ARG A 581 -52.20 6.86 8.92
CA ARG A 581 -52.78 8.12 9.43
C ARG A 581 -52.33 9.38 8.68
N LEU A 582 -51.23 9.28 7.92
CA LEU A 582 -50.71 10.35 7.06
C LEU A 582 -51.26 10.29 5.63
N SER A 583 -52.04 9.27 5.28
CA SER A 583 -52.65 9.14 3.96
C SER A 583 -53.84 10.10 3.82
N PRO A 584 -53.96 10.82 2.69
CA PRO A 584 -55.15 11.62 2.37
C PRO A 584 -56.45 10.80 2.34
N SER A 585 -56.35 9.49 2.13
CA SER A 585 -57.48 8.56 2.03
C SER A 585 -57.87 7.90 3.36
N TYR A 586 -57.15 8.20 4.44
CA TYR A 586 -57.35 7.55 5.74
C TYR A 586 -58.73 7.86 6.33
N ARG A 587 -59.49 6.80 6.65
CA ARG A 587 -60.73 6.88 7.41
C ARG A 587 -60.55 6.14 8.74
N PRO A 588 -60.73 6.79 9.90
CA PRO A 588 -60.57 6.12 11.18
C PRO A 588 -61.60 5.00 11.36
N SER A 589 -61.15 3.80 11.71
CA SER A 589 -62.03 2.67 12.04
C SER A 589 -62.74 2.91 13.37
N VAL A 590 -63.88 2.23 13.59
CA VAL A 590 -64.70 2.36 14.80
C VAL A 590 -63.90 2.07 16.09
N GLN A 591 -62.86 1.22 16.02
CA GLN A 591 -61.97 0.92 17.15
C GLN A 591 -61.01 2.06 17.54
N ASP A 592 -60.65 2.96 16.61
CA ASP A 592 -59.73 4.07 16.90
C ASP A 592 -60.45 5.27 17.57
N LYS A 593 -61.80 5.28 17.54
CA LYS A 593 -62.62 6.27 18.27
C LYS A 593 -62.67 6.00 19.77
N THR A 594 -62.67 4.74 20.20
CA THR A 594 -62.74 4.35 21.62
C THR A 594 -61.43 4.64 22.38
N LYS A 595 -60.28 4.61 21.70
CA LYS A 595 -58.98 5.01 22.30
C LYS A 595 -58.79 6.52 22.49
N ARG A 596 -59.72 7.36 22.01
CA ARG A 596 -59.68 8.81 22.21
C ARG A 596 -60.51 9.30 23.41
N GLN A 597 -61.28 8.42 24.05
CA GLN A 597 -62.10 8.75 25.23
C GLN A 597 -61.54 8.20 26.55
N ALA A 598 -60.36 7.59 26.53
CA ALA A 598 -59.55 7.25 27.70
C ALA A 598 -58.17 7.90 27.54
#